data_AF-A0A829YNS0-F1
#
_entry.id   AF-A0A829YNS0-F1
#
_cell.length_a   1.000
_cell.length_b   1.000
_cell.length_c   1.000
_cell.angle_alpha   90.00
_cell.angle_beta   90.00
_cell.angle_gamma   90.00
#
_symmetry.space_group_name_H-M   'P 1'
#
loop_
_entity.id
_entity.type
_entity.pdbx_description
1 polymer ?
#
loop_
_entity_poly.entity_id
_entity_poly.type
_entity_poly.pdbx_seq_one_letter_code
_entity_poly.pdbx_strand_id
1 'polypeptide(L)'
;MTQNAGVGRLVGLDPVMEQKLIELLTDQQMEQFEQMHVRPRPTVSDLQQYADEATQRMNALRELLGDEKLERFQDFELSQGERRWVNRFSARLAPAHKLRPDQEDRLIALKHEQSRMSFAAIESWRAFRRPLGPQTSLEDMQRETQRQSRIANENSWRKRQVENPLLEQKAAAFLTPVQLAELSKYQAEEQDTTRRFIEAVRADAGMDPNIPAQPEAAEERPKLIEAQLQIEVSLTVNREPTTVTRSVRNGESFTFEAAQGLIAEATPTMYDDDWVDVHLTYYEEGANGRRRLSGGSISAAQVRQPDGSLATGGSGGTVITGRKGYAVETKVNAKVL
;
A
#
# COMPACT_ATOMS: atom_id res chain seq x y z
N MET A 1 16.24 1.73 -18.24
CA MET A 1 16.98 0.80 -17.36
C MET A 1 15.95 -0.08 -16.67
N THR A 2 16.09 -1.39 -16.83
CA THR A 2 15.06 -2.42 -16.70
C THR A 2 14.52 -2.54 -15.28
N GLN A 3 13.18 -2.57 -15.13
CA GLN A 3 12.47 -2.84 -13.86
C GLN A 3 12.93 -4.16 -13.20
N ASN A 4 13.54 -5.07 -13.98
CA ASN A 4 13.98 -6.39 -13.54
C ASN A 4 15.48 -6.47 -13.18
N ALA A 5 16.20 -5.34 -13.12
CA ALA A 5 17.62 -5.35 -12.78
C ALA A 5 17.87 -5.97 -11.39
N GLY A 6 18.70 -7.02 -11.34
CA GLY A 6 19.07 -7.72 -10.10
C GLY A 6 18.13 -8.86 -9.70
N VAL A 7 17.11 -9.18 -10.51
CA VAL A 7 16.18 -10.28 -10.23
C VAL A 7 16.91 -11.63 -10.16
N GLY A 8 17.88 -11.89 -11.03
CA GLY A 8 18.62 -13.16 -11.03
C GLY A 8 19.41 -13.40 -9.74
N ARG A 9 20.12 -12.38 -9.24
CA ARG A 9 20.90 -12.46 -8.00
C ARG A 9 20.03 -12.80 -6.78
N LEU A 10 18.87 -12.17 -6.68
CA LEU A 10 18.04 -12.21 -5.47
C LEU A 10 17.10 -13.41 -5.42
N VAL A 11 16.56 -13.78 -6.58
CA VAL A 11 15.75 -14.99 -6.71
C VAL A 11 16.65 -16.24 -6.74
N GLY A 12 17.95 -16.08 -7.02
CA GLY A 12 18.91 -17.19 -7.11
C GLY A 12 18.78 -17.94 -8.43
N LEU A 13 18.62 -17.19 -9.53
CA LEU A 13 18.49 -17.72 -10.88
C LEU A 13 19.86 -17.83 -11.52
N ASP A 14 20.06 -18.88 -12.32
CA ASP A 14 21.14 -18.91 -13.27
C ASP A 14 20.86 -17.92 -14.43
N PRO A 15 21.88 -17.55 -15.21
CA PRO A 15 21.72 -16.57 -16.30
C PRO A 15 20.67 -16.96 -17.35
N VAL A 16 20.47 -18.26 -17.59
CA VAL A 16 19.50 -18.77 -18.57
C VAL A 16 18.07 -18.61 -18.04
N MET A 17 17.84 -18.94 -16.77
CA MET A 17 16.56 -18.70 -16.09
C MET A 17 16.24 -17.21 -15.94
N GLU A 18 17.25 -16.39 -15.62
CA GLU A 18 17.07 -14.94 -15.53
C GLU A 18 16.62 -14.35 -16.86
N GLN A 19 17.24 -14.75 -17.98
CA GLN A 19 16.83 -14.27 -19.30
C GLN A 19 15.41 -14.71 -19.66
N LYS A 20 15.06 -15.99 -19.44
CA LYS A 20 13.69 -16.49 -19.66
C LYS A 20 12.66 -15.77 -18.80
N LEU A 21 13.00 -15.42 -17.56
CA LEU A 21 12.12 -14.65 -16.68
C LEU A 21 11.93 -13.24 -17.22
N ILE A 22 12.99 -12.58 -17.67
CA ILE A 22 12.89 -11.24 -18.27
C ILE A 22 12.02 -11.26 -19.52
N GLU A 23 12.19 -12.26 -20.39
CA GLU A 23 11.36 -12.47 -21.59
C GLU A 23 9.88 -12.64 -21.19
N LEU A 24 9.57 -13.58 -20.29
CA LEU A 24 8.21 -13.82 -19.81
C LEU A 24 7.56 -12.57 -19.19
N LEU A 25 8.29 -11.83 -18.35
CA LEU A 25 7.78 -10.59 -17.74
C LEU A 25 7.57 -9.49 -18.78
N THR A 26 8.40 -9.44 -19.82
CA THR A 26 8.24 -8.49 -20.92
C THR A 26 6.99 -8.80 -21.73
N ASP A 27 6.76 -10.07 -22.06
CA ASP A 27 5.55 -10.51 -22.78
C ASP A 27 4.29 -10.19 -21.98
N GLN A 28 4.29 -10.51 -20.67
CA GLN A 28 3.17 -10.18 -19.78
C GLN A 28 2.93 -8.66 -19.67
N GLN A 29 3.98 -7.84 -19.67
CA GLN A 29 3.84 -6.39 -19.67
C GLN A 29 3.25 -5.88 -20.99
N MET A 30 3.68 -6.42 -22.13
CA MET A 30 3.13 -6.06 -23.44
C MET A 30 1.65 -6.40 -23.54
N GLU A 31 1.24 -7.59 -23.11
CA GLU A 31 -0.17 -7.98 -23.03
C GLU A 31 -0.98 -7.03 -22.13
N GLN A 32 -0.43 -6.63 -20.98
CA GLN A 32 -1.08 -5.64 -20.11
C GLN A 32 -1.23 -4.27 -20.78
N PHE A 33 -0.21 -3.81 -21.52
CA PHE A 33 -0.26 -2.53 -22.24
C PHE A 33 -1.32 -2.54 -23.35
N GLU A 34 -1.41 -3.62 -24.10
CA GLU A 34 -2.46 -3.80 -25.12
C GLU A 34 -3.87 -3.78 -24.51
N GLN A 35 -4.03 -4.35 -23.31
CA GLN A 35 -5.30 -4.36 -22.59
C GLN A 35 -5.64 -3.03 -21.91
N MET A 36 -4.64 -2.27 -21.43
CA MET A 36 -4.84 -0.99 -20.73
C MET A 36 -5.43 0.12 -21.59
N HIS A 37 -5.25 0.07 -22.91
CA HIS A 37 -5.86 1.03 -23.84
C HIS A 37 -7.29 0.66 -24.26
N VAL A 38 -7.76 -0.53 -23.90
CA VAL A 38 -9.05 -1.07 -24.36
C VAL A 38 -10.04 -1.27 -23.21
N ARG A 39 -9.58 -1.48 -21.96
CA ARG A 39 -10.45 -1.82 -20.83
C ARG A 39 -10.57 -0.69 -19.80
N PRO A 40 -11.80 -0.34 -19.35
CA PRO A 40 -12.01 0.54 -18.21
C PRO A 40 -11.47 -0.08 -16.91
N ARG A 41 -11.36 0.72 -15.84
CA ARG A 41 -11.01 0.22 -14.50
C ARG A 41 -11.95 -0.94 -14.10
N PRO A 42 -11.45 -1.98 -13.41
CA PRO A 42 -12.26 -3.13 -13.02
C PRO A 42 -13.52 -2.68 -12.26
N THR A 43 -14.69 -3.01 -12.77
CA THR A 43 -15.92 -2.99 -11.97
C THR A 43 -15.98 -4.26 -11.12
N VAL A 44 -16.85 -4.29 -10.10
CA VAL A 44 -17.04 -5.48 -9.24
C VAL A 44 -17.39 -6.72 -10.09
N SER A 45 -18.10 -6.54 -11.21
CA SER A 45 -18.42 -7.59 -12.17
C SER A 45 -17.20 -8.28 -12.80
N ASP A 46 -16.06 -7.59 -12.86
CA ASP A 46 -14.90 -8.01 -13.64
C ASP A 46 -13.80 -8.62 -12.76
N LEU A 47 -13.94 -8.56 -11.42
CA LEU A 47 -12.91 -9.00 -10.48
C LEU A 47 -12.46 -10.44 -10.71
N GLN A 48 -13.39 -11.34 -11.05
CA GLN A 48 -13.06 -12.72 -11.34
C GLN A 48 -12.14 -12.85 -12.55
N GLN A 49 -12.40 -12.09 -13.61
CA GLN A 49 -11.55 -12.13 -14.80
C GLN A 49 -10.13 -11.65 -14.49
N TYR A 50 -9.99 -10.57 -13.74
CA TYR A 50 -8.67 -10.08 -13.32
C TYR A 50 -7.95 -11.07 -12.40
N ALA A 51 -8.67 -11.77 -11.52
CA ALA A 51 -8.10 -12.82 -10.68
C ALA A 51 -7.68 -14.06 -11.50
N ASP A 52 -8.43 -14.42 -12.54
CA ASP A 52 -8.08 -15.52 -13.44
C ASP A 52 -6.84 -15.18 -14.27
N GLU A 53 -6.75 -13.96 -14.80
CA GLU A 53 -5.56 -13.45 -15.50
C GLU A 53 -4.33 -13.41 -14.58
N ALA A 54 -4.49 -12.93 -13.34
CA ALA A 54 -3.43 -12.97 -12.34
C ALA A 54 -3.00 -14.42 -12.00
N THR A 55 -3.96 -15.35 -11.92
CA THR A 55 -3.69 -16.77 -11.72
C THR A 55 -2.88 -17.36 -12.87
N GLN A 56 -3.25 -17.07 -14.11
CA GLN A 56 -2.51 -17.52 -15.29
C GLN A 56 -1.06 -17.02 -15.28
N ARG A 57 -0.85 -15.73 -14.98
CA ARG A 57 0.50 -15.16 -14.84
C ARG A 57 1.31 -15.84 -13.76
N MET A 58 0.72 -16.07 -12.58
CA MET A 58 1.40 -16.75 -11.47
C MET A 58 1.70 -18.22 -11.77
N ASN A 59 0.84 -18.91 -12.53
CA ASN A 59 1.10 -20.29 -12.96
C ASN A 59 2.28 -20.35 -13.95
N ALA A 60 2.34 -19.44 -14.93
CA ALA A 60 3.46 -19.37 -15.86
C ALA A 60 4.79 -19.08 -15.12
N LEU A 61 4.77 -18.18 -14.13
CA LEU A 61 5.94 -17.93 -13.29
C LEU A 61 6.31 -19.15 -12.43
N ARG A 62 5.32 -19.87 -11.88
CA ARG A 62 5.57 -21.11 -11.13
C ARG A 62 6.22 -22.18 -12.01
N GLU A 63 5.74 -22.37 -13.23
CA GLU A 63 6.30 -23.34 -14.18
C GLU A 63 7.76 -23.02 -14.51
N LEU A 64 8.12 -21.74 -14.61
CA LEU A 64 9.48 -21.31 -14.92
C LEU A 64 10.42 -21.37 -13.70
N LEU A 65 9.95 -20.90 -12.53
CA LEU A 65 10.79 -20.67 -11.36
C LEU A 65 10.75 -21.83 -10.35
N GLY A 66 9.64 -22.58 -10.31
CA GLY A 66 9.30 -23.45 -9.18
C GLY A 66 8.82 -22.67 -7.95
N ASP A 67 8.21 -23.36 -6.99
CA ASP A 67 7.52 -22.72 -5.86
C ASP A 67 8.47 -21.90 -4.96
N GLU A 68 9.66 -22.40 -4.65
CA GLU A 68 10.61 -21.72 -3.76
C GLU A 68 11.10 -20.38 -4.35
N LYS A 69 11.44 -20.36 -5.64
CA LYS A 69 11.93 -19.16 -6.32
C LYS A 69 10.79 -18.19 -6.64
N LEU A 70 9.58 -18.70 -6.87
CA LEU A 70 8.39 -17.86 -7.00
C LEU A 70 8.14 -17.05 -5.72
N GLU A 71 8.29 -17.66 -4.54
CA GLU A 71 8.14 -16.96 -3.26
C GLU A 71 9.13 -15.79 -3.14
N ARG A 72 10.40 -16.02 -3.47
CA ARG A 72 11.43 -14.96 -3.49
C ARG A 72 11.17 -13.89 -4.55
N PHE A 73 10.63 -14.28 -5.70
CA PHE A 73 10.23 -13.34 -6.75
C PHE A 73 9.11 -12.42 -6.28
N GLN A 74 8.13 -12.94 -5.55
CA GLN A 74 7.01 -12.13 -5.01
C GLN A 74 7.50 -11.11 -3.95
N ASP A 75 8.45 -11.49 -3.09
CA ASP A 75 9.10 -10.54 -2.18
C ASP A 75 9.92 -9.47 -2.92
N PHE A 76 10.53 -9.87 -4.05
CA PHE A 76 11.21 -8.94 -4.96
C PHE A 76 10.23 -7.95 -5.60
N GLU A 77 9.03 -8.36 -5.99
CA GLU A 77 7.99 -7.48 -6.53
C GLU A 77 7.48 -6.47 -5.49
N LEU A 78 7.29 -6.91 -4.24
CA LEU A 78 6.86 -6.03 -3.15
C LEU A 78 7.85 -4.91 -2.80
N SER A 79 9.14 -5.10 -3.11
CA SER A 79 10.22 -4.17 -2.79
C SER A 79 10.68 -3.30 -3.98
N GLN A 80 9.93 -3.30 -5.10
CA GLN A 80 10.30 -2.55 -6.31
C GLN A 80 10.39 -1.03 -6.12
N GLY A 81 9.56 -0.46 -5.26
CA GLY A 81 9.61 0.98 -4.93
C GLY A 81 10.94 1.34 -4.28
N GLU A 82 11.29 0.59 -3.23
CA GLU A 82 12.53 0.74 -2.47
C GLU A 82 13.77 0.48 -3.34
N ARG A 83 13.73 -0.56 -4.18
CA ARG A 83 14.80 -0.89 -5.13
C ARG A 83 15.07 0.23 -6.12
N ARG A 84 14.01 0.79 -6.72
CA ARG A 84 14.15 1.95 -7.63
C ARG A 84 14.74 3.16 -6.91
N TRP A 85 14.38 3.37 -5.65
CA TRP A 85 14.97 4.43 -4.84
C TRP A 85 16.47 4.18 -4.58
N VAL A 86 16.86 2.98 -4.16
CA VAL A 86 18.27 2.62 -3.94
C VAL A 86 19.09 2.68 -5.23
N ASN A 87 18.55 2.24 -6.36
CA ASN A 87 19.21 2.33 -7.66
C ASN A 87 19.46 3.78 -8.09
N ARG A 88 18.49 4.68 -7.88
CA ARG A 88 18.65 6.12 -8.15
C ARG A 88 19.73 6.74 -7.25
N PHE A 89 19.74 6.37 -5.97
CA PHE A 89 20.80 6.80 -5.05
C PHE A 89 22.18 6.26 -5.46
N SER A 90 22.29 4.95 -5.71
CA SER A 90 23.52 4.28 -6.13
C SER A 90 24.09 4.91 -7.40
N ALA A 91 23.25 5.30 -8.36
CA ALA A 91 23.65 5.97 -9.58
C ALA A 91 24.42 7.28 -9.35
N ARG A 92 24.16 8.00 -8.25
CA ARG A 92 24.82 9.26 -7.89
C ARG A 92 26.21 9.08 -7.29
N LEU A 93 26.48 7.91 -6.72
CA LEU A 93 27.77 7.63 -6.09
C LEU A 93 28.87 7.48 -7.15
N ALA A 94 30.03 8.07 -6.88
CA ALA A 94 31.23 7.87 -7.69
C ALA A 94 31.62 6.39 -7.73
N PRO A 95 32.30 5.92 -8.81
CA PRO A 95 32.68 4.50 -8.95
C PRO A 95 33.40 3.91 -7.73
N ALA A 96 34.30 4.67 -7.10
CA ALA A 96 35.05 4.26 -5.92
C ALA A 96 34.19 4.08 -4.65
N HIS A 97 32.96 4.63 -4.64
CA HIS A 97 32.05 4.64 -3.50
C HIS A 97 30.71 3.99 -3.81
N LYS A 98 30.60 3.23 -4.91
CA LYS A 98 29.37 2.49 -5.24
C LYS A 98 28.96 1.61 -4.07
N LEU A 99 27.65 1.45 -3.91
CA LEU A 99 27.11 0.53 -2.92
C LEU A 99 27.58 -0.88 -3.26
N ARG A 100 28.07 -1.59 -2.24
CA ARG A 100 28.25 -3.03 -2.35
C ARG A 100 26.88 -3.72 -2.30
N PRO A 101 26.74 -4.94 -2.85
CA PRO A 101 25.50 -5.70 -2.81
C PRO A 101 24.86 -5.80 -1.41
N ASP A 102 25.66 -6.03 -0.37
CA ASP A 102 25.19 -6.10 1.02
C ASP A 102 24.62 -4.76 1.53
N GLN A 103 25.17 -3.64 1.08
CA GLN A 103 24.70 -2.30 1.44
C GLN A 103 23.40 -1.95 0.72
N GLU A 104 23.25 -2.37 -0.54
CA GLU A 104 22.01 -2.19 -1.31
C GLU A 104 20.85 -2.94 -0.63
N ASP A 105 21.06 -4.22 -0.31
CA ASP A 105 20.02 -5.06 0.30
C ASP A 105 19.61 -4.52 1.67
N ARG A 106 20.56 -4.04 2.49
CA ARG A 106 20.27 -3.40 3.78
C ARG A 106 19.52 -2.07 3.63
N LEU A 107 19.85 -1.24 2.65
CA LEU A 107 19.12 0.00 2.38
C LEU A 107 17.69 -0.27 1.90
N ILE A 108 17.49 -1.28 1.05
CA ILE A 108 16.16 -1.70 0.59
C ILE A 108 15.30 -2.13 1.77
N ALA A 109 15.84 -3.00 2.64
CA ALA A 109 15.13 -3.46 3.83
C ALA A 109 14.78 -2.31 4.78
N LEU A 110 15.72 -1.39 5.01
CA LEU A 110 15.51 -0.21 5.84
C LEU A 110 14.42 0.71 5.30
N LYS A 111 14.42 0.95 3.97
CA LYS A 111 13.37 1.75 3.32
C LYS A 111 12.01 1.05 3.38
N HIS A 112 12.00 -0.27 3.24
CA HIS A 112 10.76 -1.07 3.31
C HIS A 112 10.15 -1.05 4.72
N GLU A 113 10.97 -1.12 5.77
CA GLU A 113 10.54 -0.93 7.16
C GLU A 113 9.88 0.45 7.35
N GLN A 114 10.51 1.51 6.85
CA GLN A 114 9.98 2.87 6.91
C GLN A 114 8.64 3.00 6.15
N SER A 115 8.54 2.44 4.94
CA SER A 115 7.30 2.40 4.16
C SER A 115 6.17 1.73 4.95
N ARG A 116 6.42 0.57 5.57
CA ARG A 116 5.40 -0.17 6.35
C ARG A 116 4.86 0.61 7.54
N MET A 117 5.73 1.26 8.32
CA MET A 117 5.29 2.13 9.42
C MET A 117 4.53 3.35 8.89
N SER A 118 4.89 3.82 7.70
CA SER A 118 4.27 4.98 7.09
C SER A 118 2.84 4.73 6.61
N PHE A 119 2.58 3.58 5.97
CA PHE A 119 1.24 3.20 5.50
C PHE A 119 0.26 3.01 6.67
N ALA A 120 0.69 2.35 7.75
CA ALA A 120 -0.13 2.17 8.96
C ALA A 120 -0.60 3.51 9.59
N ALA A 121 0.16 4.61 9.37
CA ALA A 121 -0.17 5.94 9.88
C ALA A 121 -0.93 6.85 8.91
N ILE A 122 -1.00 6.50 7.61
CA ILE A 122 -1.61 7.31 6.53
C ILE A 122 -2.98 6.77 6.12
N GLU A 123 -3.29 5.52 6.43
CA GLU A 123 -4.50 4.82 5.98
C GLU A 123 -5.82 5.25 6.66
N SER A 124 -5.95 6.47 7.20
CA SER A 124 -7.28 7.00 7.49
C SER A 124 -7.93 7.46 6.17
N TRP A 125 -8.61 6.55 5.48
CA TRP A 125 -9.52 6.83 4.35
C TRP A 125 -10.58 7.90 4.68
N ARG A 126 -10.72 8.27 5.95
CA ARG A 126 -11.64 9.28 6.47
C ARG A 126 -11.41 10.70 6.00
N ALA A 127 -10.19 11.06 5.60
CA ALA A 127 -9.95 12.34 4.93
C ALA A 127 -10.79 12.49 3.64
N PHE A 128 -11.21 11.37 3.03
CA PHE A 128 -12.07 11.34 1.85
C PHE A 128 -13.56 11.10 2.15
N ARG A 129 -13.95 10.89 3.43
CA ARG A 129 -15.32 10.51 3.83
C ARG A 129 -16.03 11.54 4.70
N ARG A 130 -15.83 12.83 4.48
CA ARG A 130 -16.89 13.75 4.89
C ARG A 130 -18.18 13.34 4.15
N PRO A 131 -19.34 13.25 4.82
CA PRO A 131 -20.60 13.26 4.12
C PRO A 131 -20.66 14.60 3.37
N LEU A 132 -20.30 14.56 2.11
CA LEU A 132 -20.75 15.53 1.13
C LEU A 132 -22.27 15.46 1.24
N GLY A 133 -22.89 16.48 1.85
CA GLY A 133 -24.33 16.50 2.08
C GLY A 133 -25.09 16.21 0.77
N PRO A 134 -26.39 15.91 0.84
CA PRO A 134 -27.19 15.42 -0.29
C PRO A 134 -27.25 16.34 -1.54
N GLN A 135 -26.53 17.47 -1.57
CA GLN A 135 -26.44 18.42 -2.67
C GLN A 135 -25.03 19.00 -2.84
N THR A 136 -23.98 18.18 -2.82
CA THR A 136 -22.62 18.70 -3.07
C THR A 136 -22.35 18.70 -4.57
N SER A 137 -22.06 19.87 -5.13
CA SER A 137 -21.79 19.99 -6.56
C SER A 137 -20.49 19.25 -6.94
N LEU A 138 -20.35 18.83 -8.21
CA LEU A 138 -19.10 18.25 -8.71
C LEU A 138 -17.91 19.22 -8.50
N GLU A 139 -18.16 20.52 -8.57
CA GLU A 139 -17.14 21.56 -8.32
C GLU A 139 -16.68 21.58 -6.86
N ASP A 140 -17.61 21.45 -5.90
CA ASP A 140 -17.29 21.37 -4.48
C ASP A 140 -16.51 20.10 -4.15
N MET A 141 -16.87 18.96 -4.77
CA MET A 141 -16.13 17.70 -4.63
C MET A 141 -14.69 17.81 -5.16
N GLN A 142 -14.51 18.45 -6.32
CA GLN A 142 -13.19 18.69 -6.89
C GLN A 142 -12.36 19.60 -5.99
N ARG A 143 -12.96 20.69 -5.49
CA ARG A 143 -12.30 21.63 -4.58
C ARG A 143 -11.84 20.96 -3.29
N GLU A 144 -12.69 20.12 -2.69
CA GLU A 144 -12.31 19.38 -1.47
C GLU A 144 -11.23 18.34 -1.75
N THR A 145 -11.32 17.62 -2.87
CA THR A 145 -10.27 16.65 -3.28
C THR A 145 -8.92 17.35 -3.45
N GLN A 146 -8.89 18.53 -4.08
CA GLN A 146 -7.68 19.34 -4.24
C GLN A 146 -7.14 19.82 -2.89
N ARG A 147 -8.02 20.28 -1.99
CA ARG A 147 -7.64 20.67 -0.62
C ARG A 147 -7.01 19.51 0.15
N GLN A 148 -7.64 18.33 0.14
CA GLN A 148 -7.14 17.13 0.81
C GLN A 148 -5.81 16.67 0.23
N SER A 149 -5.68 16.67 -1.11
CA SER A 149 -4.42 16.33 -1.77
C SER A 149 -3.28 17.27 -1.35
N ARG A 150 -3.54 18.58 -1.27
CA ARG A 150 -2.56 19.56 -0.78
C ARG A 150 -2.15 19.27 0.67
N ILE A 151 -3.11 19.08 1.57
CA ILE A 151 -2.84 18.76 2.99
C ILE A 151 -2.02 17.47 3.11
N ALA A 152 -2.36 16.44 2.34
CA ALA A 152 -1.64 15.17 2.34
C ALA A 152 -0.19 15.34 1.86
N ASN A 153 0.05 16.12 0.79
CA ASN A 153 1.39 16.42 0.29
C ASN A 153 2.23 17.19 1.31
N GLU A 154 1.66 18.23 1.94
CA GLU A 154 2.33 19.00 2.99
C GLU A 154 2.70 18.12 4.20
N ASN A 155 1.77 17.28 4.65
CA ASN A 155 2.02 16.37 5.77
C ASN A 155 3.06 15.30 5.43
N SER A 156 3.03 14.75 4.21
CA SER A 156 4.05 13.83 3.72
C SER A 156 5.43 14.50 3.71
N TRP A 157 5.52 15.75 3.26
CA TRP A 157 6.75 16.53 3.29
C TRP A 157 7.24 16.74 4.73
N ARG A 158 6.40 17.22 5.66
CA ARG A 158 6.77 17.40 7.08
C ARG A 158 7.24 16.08 7.70
N LYS A 159 6.55 14.97 7.42
CA LYS A 159 6.90 13.65 7.93
C LYS A 159 8.31 13.22 7.51
N ARG A 160 8.67 13.43 6.24
CA ARG A 160 10.01 13.11 5.72
C ARG A 160 11.12 13.91 6.41
N GLN A 161 10.86 15.11 6.91
CA GLN A 161 11.86 15.86 7.68
C GLN A 161 12.26 15.15 8.98
N VAL A 162 11.35 14.37 9.55
CA VAL A 162 11.61 13.58 10.77
C VAL A 162 12.13 12.20 10.43
N GLU A 163 11.57 11.56 9.41
CA GLU A 163 11.89 10.19 9.03
C GLU A 163 13.24 10.04 8.32
N ASN A 164 13.68 11.03 7.53
CA ASN A 164 14.95 10.97 6.80
C ASN A 164 16.16 10.91 7.74
N PRO A 165 16.31 11.78 8.76
CA PRO A 165 17.41 11.69 9.72
C PRO A 165 17.48 10.35 10.46
N LEU A 166 16.32 9.75 10.78
CA LEU A 166 16.27 8.43 11.41
C LEU A 166 16.77 7.32 10.48
N LEU A 167 16.44 7.42 9.18
CA LEU A 167 16.96 6.51 8.17
C LEU A 167 18.48 6.68 8.02
N GLU A 168 18.98 7.91 7.93
CA GLU A 168 20.41 8.21 7.88
C GLU A 168 21.15 7.64 9.09
N GLN A 169 20.61 7.82 10.30
CA GLN A 169 21.18 7.26 11.53
C GLN A 169 21.29 5.75 11.48
N LYS A 170 20.23 5.03 11.09
CA LYS A 170 20.26 3.58 10.92
C LYS A 170 21.22 3.16 9.81
N ALA A 171 21.30 3.92 8.72
CA ALA A 171 22.18 3.64 7.58
C ALA A 171 23.67 3.83 7.90
N ALA A 172 24.02 4.72 8.84
CA ALA A 172 25.39 4.96 9.28
C ALA A 172 26.09 3.71 9.85
N ALA A 173 25.32 2.70 10.30
CA ALA A 173 25.87 1.44 10.80
C ALA A 173 26.55 0.59 9.72
N PHE A 174 26.29 0.85 8.43
CA PHE A 174 26.82 0.04 7.33
C PHE A 174 27.21 0.82 6.06
N LEU A 175 26.86 2.10 5.96
CA LEU A 175 27.37 3.00 4.92
C LEU A 175 28.68 3.68 5.34
N THR A 176 29.54 3.95 4.37
CA THR A 176 30.72 4.78 4.60
C THR A 176 30.34 6.25 4.79
N PRO A 177 31.18 7.09 5.41
CA PRO A 177 30.89 8.52 5.57
C PRO A 177 30.62 9.25 4.24
N VAL A 178 31.32 8.88 3.17
CA VAL A 178 31.10 9.47 1.83
C VAL A 178 29.73 9.07 1.26
N GLN A 179 29.35 7.80 1.40
CA GLN A 179 28.03 7.33 0.98
C GLN A 179 26.91 7.98 1.80
N LEU A 180 27.11 8.13 3.12
CA LEU A 180 26.14 8.77 4.00
C LEU A 180 25.95 10.26 3.67
N ALA A 181 27.04 10.98 3.36
CA ALA A 181 26.96 12.37 2.93
C ALA A 181 26.18 12.54 1.62
N GLU A 182 26.41 11.67 0.63
CA GLU A 182 25.64 11.70 -0.62
C GLU A 182 24.18 11.29 -0.40
N LEU A 183 23.90 10.37 0.53
CA LEU A 183 22.53 10.00 0.89
C LEU A 183 21.78 11.21 1.46
N SER A 184 22.40 11.93 2.39
CA SER A 184 21.81 13.13 2.99
C SER A 184 21.54 14.22 1.95
N LYS A 185 22.50 14.43 1.03
CA LYS A 185 22.32 15.34 -0.10
C LYS A 185 21.16 14.91 -1.01
N TYR A 186 21.09 13.63 -1.36
CA TYR A 186 20.01 13.09 -2.18
C TYR A 186 18.64 13.28 -1.53
N GLN A 187 18.51 13.01 -0.24
CA GLN A 187 17.27 13.22 0.51
C GLN A 187 16.90 14.70 0.63
N ALA A 188 17.87 15.58 0.86
CA ALA A 188 17.65 17.02 0.89
C ALA A 188 17.13 17.56 -0.47
N GLU A 189 17.66 17.06 -1.59
CA GLU A 189 17.18 17.40 -2.93
C GLU A 189 15.76 16.88 -3.21
N GLU A 190 15.43 15.63 -2.81
CA GLU A 190 14.06 15.10 -2.91
C GLU A 190 13.08 15.93 -2.06
N GLN A 191 13.51 16.36 -0.88
CA GLN A 191 12.75 17.19 0.04
C GLN A 191 12.50 18.59 -0.54
N ASP A 192 13.51 19.19 -1.17
CA ASP A 192 13.41 20.50 -1.81
C ASP A 192 12.54 20.47 -3.07
N THR A 193 12.66 19.41 -3.86
CA THR A 193 11.80 19.19 -5.04
C THR A 193 10.33 19.07 -4.63
N THR A 194 10.06 18.30 -3.58
CA THR A 194 8.71 18.16 -3.01
C THR A 194 8.20 19.49 -2.47
N ARG A 195 9.05 20.28 -1.79
CA ARG A 195 8.71 21.62 -1.31
C ARG A 195 8.27 22.53 -2.46
N ARG A 196 9.08 22.65 -3.51
CA ARG A 196 8.77 23.51 -4.68
C ARG A 196 7.47 23.09 -5.37
N PHE A 197 7.21 21.79 -5.48
CA PHE A 197 5.95 21.29 -6.01
C PHE A 197 4.75 21.75 -5.15
N ILE A 198 4.85 21.63 -3.82
CA ILE A 198 3.80 22.10 -2.90
C ILE A 198 3.60 23.61 -3.00
N GLU A 199 4.68 24.39 -3.03
CA GLU A 199 4.64 25.85 -3.17
C GLU A 199 3.94 26.27 -4.48
N ALA A 200 4.21 25.56 -5.59
CA ALA A 200 3.53 25.77 -6.86
C ALA A 200 2.04 25.44 -6.79
N VAL A 201 1.66 24.28 -6.24
CA VAL A 201 0.25 23.88 -6.05
C VAL A 201 -0.52 24.88 -5.18
N ARG A 202 0.14 25.48 -4.18
CA ARG A 202 -0.44 26.54 -3.34
C ARG A 202 -0.65 27.83 -4.13
N ALA A 203 0.33 28.25 -4.92
CA ALA A 203 0.23 29.42 -5.79
C ALA A 203 -0.91 29.28 -6.81
N ASP A 204 -1.01 28.12 -7.46
CA ASP A 204 -2.07 27.82 -8.44
C ASP A 204 -3.47 27.81 -7.80
N ALA A 205 -3.56 27.45 -6.51
CA ALA A 205 -4.78 27.54 -5.72
C ALA A 205 -5.09 28.97 -5.19
N GLY A 206 -4.31 29.98 -5.57
CA GLY A 206 -4.46 31.37 -5.12
C GLY A 206 -4.10 31.60 -3.65
N MET A 207 -3.31 30.70 -3.05
CA MET A 207 -2.86 30.78 -1.65
C MET A 207 -1.46 31.38 -1.53
N ASP A 208 -1.04 31.72 -0.30
CA ASP A 208 0.37 32.00 -0.02
C ASP A 208 1.22 30.77 -0.40
N PRO A 209 2.19 30.90 -1.33
CA PRO A 209 3.04 29.79 -1.75
C PRO A 209 3.82 29.18 -0.59
N ASN A 210 4.17 29.95 0.43
CA ASN A 210 4.94 29.44 1.57
C ASN A 210 4.17 28.35 2.31
N ILE A 211 4.85 27.25 2.60
CA ILE A 211 4.30 26.16 3.42
C ILE A 211 4.18 26.67 4.86
N PRO A 212 2.97 26.70 5.46
CA PRO A 212 2.79 27.16 6.83
C PRO A 212 3.59 26.30 7.81
N ALA A 213 4.18 26.95 8.82
CA ALA A 213 5.02 26.29 9.82
C ALA A 213 4.22 25.25 10.63
N GLN A 214 2.99 25.59 10.99
CA GLN A 214 2.03 24.64 11.54
C GLN A 214 1.21 24.05 10.41
N PRO A 215 0.85 22.75 10.46
CA PRO A 215 -0.13 22.22 9.54
C PRO A 215 -1.40 23.06 9.62
N GLU A 216 -2.05 23.31 8.48
CA GLU A 216 -3.43 23.80 8.47
C GLU A 216 -4.19 22.96 9.49
N ALA A 217 -4.90 23.60 10.43
CA ALA A 217 -5.54 22.93 11.55
C ALA A 217 -6.22 21.69 11.01
N ALA A 218 -5.60 20.53 11.29
CA ALA A 218 -6.15 19.28 10.82
C ALA A 218 -7.56 19.29 11.39
N GLU A 219 -8.57 19.23 10.52
CA GLU A 219 -9.93 18.97 10.99
C GLU A 219 -9.82 17.87 12.03
N GLU A 220 -10.40 18.09 13.22
CA GLU A 220 -10.22 17.20 14.37
C GLU A 220 -10.29 15.77 13.86
N ARG A 221 -9.14 15.10 13.84
CA ARG A 221 -9.10 13.71 13.43
C ARG A 221 -10.02 12.99 14.43
N PRO A 222 -10.99 12.19 13.95
CA PRO A 222 -11.82 11.41 14.84
C PRO A 222 -10.92 10.72 15.87
N LYS A 223 -11.24 10.88 17.14
CA LYS A 223 -10.41 10.33 18.22
C LYS A 223 -10.75 8.87 18.37
N LEU A 224 -9.71 8.06 18.53
CA LEU A 224 -9.86 6.66 18.91
C LEU A 224 -10.59 6.60 20.25
N ILE A 225 -11.64 5.77 20.32
CA ILE A 225 -12.38 5.54 21.56
C ILE A 225 -12.09 4.16 22.13
N GLU A 226 -12.15 4.00 23.44
CA GLU A 226 -12.17 2.67 24.04
C GLU A 226 -13.58 2.08 23.90
N ALA A 227 -13.72 1.01 23.12
CA ALA A 227 -15.00 0.35 22.89
C ALA A 227 -14.80 -1.16 22.71
N GLN A 228 -15.84 -1.92 23.08
CA GLN A 228 -15.98 -3.33 22.70
C GLN A 228 -16.87 -3.40 21.47
N LEU A 229 -16.41 -4.06 20.41
CA LEU A 229 -17.09 -4.12 19.13
C LEU A 229 -17.50 -5.56 18.82
N GLN A 230 -18.69 -5.76 18.28
CA GLN A 230 -19.03 -6.96 17.52
C GLN A 230 -18.95 -6.61 16.04
N ILE A 231 -18.02 -7.27 15.34
CA ILE A 231 -17.76 -7.09 13.91
C ILE A 231 -18.18 -8.37 13.18
N GLU A 232 -18.94 -8.19 12.10
CA GLU A 232 -19.22 -9.22 11.12
C GLU A 232 -18.49 -8.86 9.82
N VAL A 233 -17.61 -9.76 9.38
CA VAL A 233 -16.90 -9.62 8.10
C VAL A 233 -17.37 -10.75 7.19
N SER A 234 -17.95 -10.37 6.05
CA SER A 234 -18.30 -11.28 4.97
C SER A 234 -17.36 -11.04 3.79
N LEU A 235 -16.63 -12.08 3.41
CA LEU A 235 -15.78 -12.09 2.22
C LEU A 235 -16.36 -13.06 1.20
N THR A 236 -16.37 -12.69 -0.07
CA THR A 236 -16.54 -13.65 -1.17
C THR A 236 -15.23 -13.71 -1.94
N VAL A 237 -14.56 -14.85 -1.87
CA VAL A 237 -13.25 -15.07 -2.50
C VAL A 237 -13.44 -16.04 -3.66
N ASN A 238 -13.21 -15.59 -4.90
CA ASN A 238 -13.41 -16.42 -6.10
C ASN A 238 -14.78 -17.14 -6.11
N ARG A 239 -15.84 -16.40 -5.76
CA ARG A 239 -17.23 -16.89 -5.63
C ARG A 239 -17.51 -17.83 -4.44
N GLU A 240 -16.54 -18.04 -3.55
CA GLU A 240 -16.73 -18.78 -2.31
C GLU A 240 -16.97 -17.80 -1.14
N PRO A 241 -18.19 -17.77 -0.57
CA PRO A 241 -18.52 -16.87 0.52
C PRO A 241 -18.09 -17.43 1.88
N THR A 242 -17.54 -16.56 2.73
CA THR A 242 -17.19 -16.83 4.12
C THR A 242 -17.61 -15.65 4.98
N THR A 243 -18.30 -15.92 6.08
CA THR A 243 -18.71 -14.90 7.04
C THR A 243 -18.21 -15.27 8.43
N VAL A 244 -17.62 -14.31 9.11
CA VAL A 244 -17.13 -14.46 10.49
C VAL A 244 -17.66 -13.32 11.35
N THR A 245 -18.20 -13.67 12.52
CA THR A 245 -18.56 -12.71 13.56
C THR A 245 -17.63 -12.85 14.76
N ARG A 246 -17.06 -11.74 15.21
CA ARG A 246 -16.17 -11.68 16.38
C ARG A 246 -16.49 -10.50 17.27
N SER A 247 -16.31 -10.70 18.58
CA SER A 247 -16.29 -9.64 19.57
C SER A 247 -14.85 -9.33 19.92
N VAL A 248 -14.41 -8.10 19.67
CA VAL A 248 -13.01 -7.67 19.87
C VAL A 248 -12.96 -6.30 20.52
N ARG A 249 -11.84 -5.98 21.17
CA ARG A 249 -11.58 -4.61 21.62
C ARG A 249 -11.26 -3.72 20.42
N ASN A 250 -11.56 -2.43 20.52
CA ASN A 250 -11.18 -1.49 19.49
C ASN A 250 -9.67 -1.54 19.21
N GLY A 251 -9.27 -1.67 17.94
CA GLY A 251 -7.88 -1.81 17.50
C GLY A 251 -7.30 -3.23 17.60
N GLU A 252 -8.04 -4.19 18.16
CA GLU A 252 -7.58 -5.57 18.28
C GLU A 252 -7.83 -6.35 16.98
N SER A 253 -6.75 -6.83 16.37
CA SER A 253 -6.81 -7.62 15.14
C SER A 253 -7.24 -9.07 15.40
N PHE A 254 -7.98 -9.66 14.46
CA PHE A 254 -8.25 -11.10 14.45
C PHE A 254 -8.06 -11.69 13.06
N THR A 255 -7.67 -12.97 13.01
CA THR A 255 -7.41 -13.69 11.75
C THR A 255 -8.42 -14.80 11.51
N PHE A 256 -8.75 -15.06 10.25
CA PHE A 256 -9.59 -16.18 9.84
C PHE A 256 -9.20 -16.66 8.43
N GLU A 257 -9.45 -17.93 8.14
CA GLU A 257 -9.33 -18.45 6.77
C GLU A 257 -10.53 -17.96 5.96
N ALA A 258 -10.26 -17.27 4.85
CA ALA A 258 -11.29 -16.72 3.98
C ALA A 258 -11.75 -17.80 2.99
N ALA A 259 -10.90 -18.19 2.04
CA ALA A 259 -11.13 -19.34 1.17
C ALA A 259 -9.84 -19.75 0.46
N GLN A 260 -9.78 -20.99 -0.01
CA GLN A 260 -8.71 -21.47 -0.90
C GLN A 260 -7.29 -21.20 -0.36
N GLY A 261 -7.07 -21.29 0.96
CA GLY A 261 -5.80 -21.01 1.63
C GLY A 261 -5.44 -19.53 1.81
N LEU A 262 -6.34 -18.61 1.44
CA LEU A 262 -6.19 -17.18 1.72
C LEU A 262 -6.61 -16.91 3.17
N ILE A 263 -5.71 -16.34 3.96
CA ILE A 263 -5.96 -15.93 5.34
C ILE A 263 -6.20 -14.41 5.35
N ALA A 264 -7.26 -13.97 6.01
CA ALA A 264 -7.55 -12.56 6.22
C ALA A 264 -7.29 -12.19 7.69
N GLU A 265 -6.67 -11.04 7.90
CA GLU A 265 -6.55 -10.35 9.19
C GLU A 265 -7.38 -9.09 9.15
N ALA A 266 -8.37 -9.00 10.03
CA ALA A 266 -9.24 -7.84 10.17
C ALA A 266 -8.84 -7.06 11.41
N THR A 267 -8.56 -5.76 11.24
CA THR A 267 -8.27 -4.83 12.33
C THR A 267 -9.33 -3.73 12.34
N PRO A 268 -10.36 -3.84 13.21
CA PRO A 268 -11.39 -2.83 13.35
C PRO A 268 -10.90 -1.66 14.22
N THR A 269 -11.19 -0.45 13.76
CA THR A 269 -10.83 0.79 14.42
C THR A 269 -12.06 1.71 14.46
N MET A 270 -12.62 1.90 15.65
CA MET A 270 -13.72 2.81 15.96
C MET A 270 -13.20 4.16 16.43
N TYR A 271 -13.94 5.20 16.08
CA TYR A 271 -13.68 6.57 16.49
C TYR A 271 -14.94 7.20 17.10
N ASP A 272 -14.80 8.42 17.60
CA ASP A 272 -15.84 9.21 18.28
C ASP A 272 -16.97 9.72 17.37
N ASP A 273 -16.90 9.47 16.06
CA ASP A 273 -17.88 9.84 15.05
C ASP A 273 -18.85 8.70 14.68
N ASP A 274 -18.90 7.63 15.49
CA ASP A 274 -19.72 6.42 15.28
C ASP A 274 -19.39 5.58 14.03
N TRP A 275 -18.26 5.86 13.37
CA TRP A 275 -17.78 5.02 12.27
C TRP A 275 -16.72 4.02 12.74
N VAL A 276 -16.73 2.82 12.14
CA VAL A 276 -15.67 1.81 12.26
C VAL A 276 -15.02 1.59 10.92
N ASP A 277 -13.69 1.67 10.89
CA ASP A 277 -12.85 1.26 9.75
C ASP A 277 -12.30 -0.13 10.03
N VAL A 278 -12.42 -1.05 9.08
CA VAL A 278 -11.88 -2.41 9.15
C VAL A 278 -10.82 -2.55 8.08
N HIS A 279 -9.56 -2.61 8.53
CA HIS A 279 -8.41 -2.87 7.66
C HIS A 279 -8.28 -4.37 7.47
N LEU A 280 -8.30 -4.80 6.21
CA LEU A 280 -8.10 -6.19 5.82
C LEU A 280 -6.72 -6.34 5.20
N THR A 281 -5.88 -7.12 5.89
CA THR A 281 -4.59 -7.59 5.37
C THR A 281 -4.70 -9.07 5.03
N TYR A 282 -4.14 -9.47 3.89
CA TYR A 282 -4.24 -10.84 3.41
C TYR A 282 -2.89 -11.56 3.49
N TYR A 283 -2.95 -12.85 3.76
CA TYR A 283 -1.80 -13.71 3.94
C TYR A 283 -2.01 -15.08 3.26
N GLU A 284 -0.90 -15.75 2.98
CA GLU A 284 -0.85 -17.17 2.61
C GLU A 284 0.13 -17.88 3.54
N GLU A 285 -0.09 -19.17 3.81
CA GLU A 285 0.93 -20.02 4.40
C GLU A 285 1.92 -20.45 3.30
N GLY A 286 3.19 -20.09 3.47
CA GLY A 286 4.30 -20.46 2.59
C GLY A 286 5.27 -21.42 3.28
N ALA A 287 6.35 -21.78 2.58
CA ALA A 287 7.37 -22.67 3.13
C ALA A 287 8.10 -22.05 4.35
N ASN A 288 8.17 -20.71 4.39
CA ASN A 288 8.79 -19.93 5.45
C ASN A 288 7.78 -19.40 6.49
N GLY A 289 6.57 -19.97 6.52
CA GLY A 289 5.47 -19.56 7.39
C GLY A 289 4.52 -18.56 6.73
N ARG A 290 3.76 -17.84 7.56
CA ARG A 290 2.73 -16.91 7.10
C ARG A 290 3.35 -15.69 6.38
N ARG A 291 3.01 -15.54 5.11
CA ARG A 291 3.48 -14.46 4.24
C ARG A 291 2.37 -13.47 3.94
N ARG A 292 2.66 -12.18 4.07
CA ARG A 292 1.74 -11.09 3.71
C ARG A 292 1.70 -10.91 2.20
N LEU A 293 0.49 -10.77 1.64
CA LEU A 293 0.29 -10.51 0.21
C LEU A 293 0.27 -9.02 -0.11
N SER A 294 0.54 -8.69 -1.37
CA SER A 294 0.37 -7.34 -1.90
C SER A 294 -1.10 -6.94 -1.90
N GLY A 295 -1.35 -5.70 -1.52
CA GLY A 295 -2.70 -5.13 -1.44
C GLY A 295 -3.32 -5.25 -0.05
N GLY A 296 -4.64 -5.11 -0.03
CA GLY A 296 -5.45 -4.94 1.18
C GLY A 296 -6.71 -4.16 0.83
N SER A 297 -7.67 -4.17 1.74
CA SER A 297 -8.84 -3.31 1.59
C SER A 297 -9.21 -2.67 2.91
N ILE A 298 -9.77 -1.47 2.82
CA ILE A 298 -10.35 -0.79 3.97
C ILE A 298 -11.83 -0.69 3.69
N SER A 299 -12.61 -1.37 4.53
CA SER A 299 -14.06 -1.28 4.51
C SER A 299 -14.50 -0.51 5.74
N ALA A 300 -15.45 0.39 5.59
CA ALA A 300 -15.93 1.18 6.71
C ALA A 300 -17.45 1.08 6.82
N ALA A 301 -17.90 0.96 8.06
CA ALA A 301 -19.29 0.76 8.43
C ALA A 301 -19.67 1.76 9.52
N GLN A 302 -20.87 2.29 9.44
CA GLN A 302 -21.43 3.13 10.49
C GLN A 302 -22.05 2.22 11.57
N VAL A 303 -21.70 2.43 12.84
CA VAL A 303 -22.15 1.58 13.95
C VAL A 303 -23.59 1.92 14.36
N ARG A 304 -23.99 3.18 14.23
CA ARG A 304 -25.36 3.66 14.48
C ARG A 304 -25.83 4.59 13.36
N GLN A 305 -27.00 4.30 12.81
CA GLN A 305 -27.74 5.34 12.09
C GLN A 305 -28.37 6.32 13.09
N PRO A 306 -28.66 7.58 12.69
CA PRO A 306 -29.33 8.55 13.56
C PRO A 306 -30.68 8.07 14.12
N ASP A 307 -31.30 7.06 13.50
CA ASP A 307 -32.56 6.44 13.91
C ASP A 307 -32.40 5.19 14.82
N GLY A 308 -31.17 4.80 15.15
CA GLY A 308 -30.87 3.64 16.00
C GLY A 308 -30.86 2.28 15.29
N SER A 309 -31.06 2.23 13.97
CA SER A 309 -30.98 1.00 13.18
C SER A 309 -29.53 0.60 12.85
N LEU A 310 -29.31 -0.69 12.57
CA LEU A 310 -28.03 -1.22 12.11
C LEU A 310 -27.76 -0.68 10.70
N ALA A 311 -26.66 0.07 10.50
CA ALA A 311 -26.28 0.47 9.17
C ALA A 311 -25.74 -0.73 8.37
N THR A 312 -26.18 -0.85 7.13
CA THR A 312 -25.53 -1.75 6.16
C THR A 312 -24.16 -1.15 5.86
N GLY A 313 -23.08 -1.85 6.22
CA GLY A 313 -21.74 -1.28 6.04
C GLY A 313 -21.25 -1.32 4.59
N GLY A 314 -20.10 -0.68 4.35
CA GLY A 314 -19.54 -0.52 3.02
C GLY A 314 -19.20 -1.86 2.36
N SER A 315 -19.54 -1.99 1.08
CA SER A 315 -19.08 -3.06 0.21
C SER A 315 -17.91 -2.59 -0.66
N GLY A 316 -16.88 -3.42 -0.80
CA GLY A 316 -15.73 -3.16 -1.67
C GLY A 316 -15.33 -4.39 -2.44
N GLY A 317 -14.58 -4.21 -3.51
CA GLY A 317 -14.05 -5.30 -4.32
C GLY A 317 -12.60 -5.02 -4.71
N THR A 318 -11.75 -6.03 -4.60
CA THR A 318 -10.34 -5.93 -4.97
C THR A 318 -9.81 -7.25 -5.50
N VAL A 319 -8.68 -7.21 -6.22
CA VAL A 319 -7.93 -8.40 -6.60
C VAL A 319 -6.67 -8.47 -5.76
N ILE A 320 -6.51 -9.58 -5.04
CA ILE A 320 -5.30 -9.88 -4.27
C ILE A 320 -4.48 -10.89 -5.07
N THR A 321 -3.19 -10.62 -5.23
CA THR A 321 -2.27 -11.52 -5.93
C THR A 321 -1.34 -12.18 -4.92
N GLY A 322 -1.43 -13.50 -4.83
CA GLY A 322 -0.52 -14.36 -4.07
C GLY A 322 -0.02 -15.50 -4.96
N ARG A 323 -0.07 -16.75 -4.51
CA ARG A 323 0.22 -17.92 -5.37
C ARG A 323 -0.69 -18.00 -6.60
N LYS A 324 -1.84 -17.32 -6.55
CA LYS A 324 -2.80 -17.13 -7.62
C LYS A 324 -3.51 -15.79 -7.43
N GLY A 325 -4.37 -15.42 -8.37
CA GLY A 325 -5.27 -14.29 -8.17
C GLY A 325 -6.48 -14.67 -7.33
N TYR A 326 -6.89 -13.75 -6.46
CA TYR A 326 -8.08 -13.85 -5.63
C TYR A 326 -8.97 -12.63 -5.92
N ALA A 327 -10.15 -12.87 -6.49
CA ALA A 327 -11.22 -11.88 -6.54
C ALA A 327 -11.86 -11.83 -5.16
N VAL A 328 -11.70 -10.72 -4.45
CA VAL A 328 -12.20 -10.56 -3.08
C VAL A 328 -13.24 -9.45 -3.05
N GLU A 329 -14.47 -9.85 -2.76
CA GLU A 329 -15.54 -8.93 -2.39
C GLU A 329 -15.68 -8.91 -0.88
N THR A 330 -15.80 -7.72 -0.30
CA THR A 330 -15.87 -7.51 1.14
C THR A 330 -17.17 -6.80 1.48
N LYS A 331 -17.82 -7.25 2.55
CA LYS A 331 -18.88 -6.55 3.26
C LYS A 331 -18.60 -6.61 4.76
N VAL A 332 -18.76 -5.47 5.43
CA VAL A 332 -18.53 -5.37 6.87
C VAL A 332 -19.77 -4.82 7.55
N ASN A 333 -20.15 -5.37 8.69
CA ASN A 333 -21.11 -4.79 9.61
C ASN A 333 -20.48 -4.69 11.01
N ALA A 334 -20.86 -3.67 11.78
CA ALA A 334 -20.30 -3.43 13.11
C ALA A 334 -21.36 -2.92 14.08
N LYS A 335 -21.27 -3.33 15.35
CA LYS A 335 -22.04 -2.73 16.45
C LYS A 335 -21.19 -2.63 17.72
N VAL A 336 -21.45 -1.62 18.55
CA VAL A 336 -20.87 -1.50 19.90
C VAL A 336 -21.63 -2.41 20.86
N LEU A 337 -20.90 -3.08 21.76
CA LEU A 337 -21.44 -3.97 22.79
C LEU A 337 -21.62 -3.30 24.14
#